data_AF-A0ABD0R6C5-F1
#
_entry.id   AF-A0ABD0R6C5-F1
#
_cell.length_a   1.000
_cell.length_b   1.000
_cell.length_c   1.000
_cell.angle_alpha   90.00
_cell.angle_beta   90.00
_cell.angle_gamma   90.00
#
_symmetry.space_group_name_H-M   'P 1'
#
loop_
_entity.id
_entity.type
_entity.pdbx_description
1 polymer ?
#
loop_
_entity_poly.entity_id
_entity_poly.type
_entity_poly.pdbx_seq_one_letter_code
_entity_poly.pdbx_strand_id
1 'polypeptide(L)'
;MRLVVCFLSLLTVFGPAECGNVLVWFTEGSHWINLKIVLEALIDKGHDVTVLVPGTSLYMKAKESDRFTYQPFNVSMDEQEMRDFIEEFLYFSVYEMDELNLLQIQKKVLEFTSKLQDMSIAYCDGILKSPELMDKLRNGKFEVVLTDPIYQCSDIVAEELNVPLVYT
;
A
#
# COMPACT_ATOMS: atom_id res chain seq x y z
N MET A 1 44.81 16.13 7.43
CA MET A 1 44.12 16.70 8.61
C MET A 1 43.01 17.70 8.23
N ARG A 2 43.26 18.75 7.44
CA ARG A 2 42.23 19.74 7.06
C ARG A 2 41.00 19.16 6.33
N LEU A 3 41.19 18.23 5.40
CA LEU A 3 40.07 17.58 4.69
C LEU A 3 39.14 16.80 5.63
N VAL A 4 39.72 16.09 6.60
CA VAL A 4 38.97 15.29 7.59
C VAL A 4 38.14 16.20 8.50
N VAL A 5 38.71 17.34 8.90
CA VAL A 5 38.00 18.35 9.68
C VAL A 5 36.86 18.96 8.85
N CYS A 6 37.06 19.28 7.58
CA CYS A 6 35.97 19.79 6.72
C CYS A 6 34.85 18.75 6.53
N PHE A 7 35.19 17.47 6.34
CA PHE A 7 34.23 16.38 6.18
C PHE A 7 33.39 16.17 7.44
N LEU A 8 34.03 16.12 8.61
CA LEU A 8 33.35 16.00 9.90
C LEU A 8 32.47 17.22 10.19
N SER A 9 32.92 18.42 9.80
CA SER A 9 32.15 19.66 9.96
C SER A 9 30.88 19.65 9.08
N LEU A 10 30.97 19.14 7.85
CA LEU A 10 29.82 18.96 6.96
C LEU A 10 28.79 17.98 7.53
N LEU A 11 29.23 16.86 8.11
CA LEU A 11 28.36 15.87 8.78
C LEU A 11 27.66 16.40 10.04
N THR A 12 28.14 17.49 10.64
CA THR A 12 27.48 18.14 11.79
C THR A 12 26.50 19.25 11.37
N VAL A 13 26.70 19.85 10.20
CA VAL A 13 25.84 20.92 9.67
C VAL A 13 24.62 20.33 8.96
N PHE A 14 24.83 19.25 8.23
CA PHE A 14 23.77 18.38 7.74
C PHE A 14 23.69 17.24 8.75
N GLY A 15 22.84 17.37 9.77
CA GLY A 15 22.56 16.25 10.68
C GLY A 15 22.23 14.97 9.90
N PRO A 16 22.31 13.78 10.52
CA PRO A 16 21.95 12.55 9.82
C PRO A 16 20.55 12.75 9.22
N ALA A 17 20.44 12.65 7.88
CA ALA A 17 19.14 12.56 7.27
C ALA A 17 18.47 11.34 7.90
N GLU A 18 17.28 11.52 8.50
CA GLU A 18 16.48 10.42 9.03
C GLU A 18 15.89 9.66 7.83
N CYS A 19 16.77 8.92 7.15
CA CYS A 19 16.46 8.09 6.00
C CYS A 19 15.81 6.80 6.50
N GLY A 20 14.49 6.86 6.67
CA GLY A 20 13.72 5.70 7.08
C GLY A 20 13.23 4.82 5.93
N ASN A 21 13.06 3.53 6.18
CA ASN A 21 12.54 2.58 5.18
C ASN A 21 11.03 2.32 5.39
N VAL A 22 10.23 2.69 4.40
CA VAL A 22 8.77 2.72 4.45
C VAL A 22 8.19 1.60 3.60
N LEU A 23 7.40 0.72 4.22
CA LEU A 23 6.58 -0.25 3.51
C LEU A 23 5.19 0.34 3.28
N VAL A 24 4.69 0.26 2.06
CA VAL A 24 3.39 0.82 1.69
C VAL A 24 2.40 -0.29 1.38
N TRP A 25 1.28 -0.26 2.09
CA TRP A 25 0.10 -1.07 1.82
C TRP A 25 -0.88 -0.25 0.98
N PHE A 26 -1.30 -0.82 -0.14
CA PHE A 26 -1.91 -0.09 -1.25
C PHE A 26 -3.44 -0.05 -1.20
N THR A 27 -4.04 0.80 -2.03
CA THR A 27 -5.43 0.72 -2.48
C THR A 27 -5.54 1.33 -3.88
N GLU A 28 -6.43 0.79 -4.71
CA GLU A 28 -6.55 1.14 -6.12
C GLU A 28 -7.08 2.58 -6.38
N GLY A 29 -6.95 3.04 -7.62
CA GLY A 29 -7.64 4.24 -8.11
C GLY A 29 -7.19 5.56 -7.47
N SER A 30 -8.16 6.35 -6.99
CA SER A 30 -7.90 7.68 -6.42
C SER A 30 -7.02 7.65 -5.16
N HIS A 31 -7.14 6.58 -4.36
CA HIS A 31 -6.32 6.38 -3.17
C HIS A 31 -4.84 6.28 -3.55
N TRP A 32 -4.52 5.46 -4.57
CA TRP A 32 -3.17 5.37 -5.12
C TRP A 32 -2.65 6.70 -5.66
N ILE A 33 -3.47 7.43 -6.44
CA ILE A 33 -3.07 8.72 -7.02
C ILE A 33 -2.68 9.71 -5.92
N ASN A 34 -3.48 9.79 -4.86
CA ASN A 34 -3.19 10.68 -3.73
C ASN A 34 -1.96 10.22 -2.95
N LEU A 35 -1.84 8.90 -2.71
CA LEU A 35 -0.73 8.33 -1.98
C LEU A 35 0.61 8.59 -2.67
N LYS A 36 0.67 8.52 -4.01
CA LYS A 36 1.90 8.81 -4.77
C LYS A 36 2.54 10.14 -4.40
N ILE A 37 1.75 11.19 -4.18
CA ILE A 37 2.26 12.52 -3.81
C ILE A 37 2.97 12.47 -2.45
N VAL A 38 2.40 11.72 -1.50
CA VAL A 38 2.99 11.51 -0.17
C VAL A 38 4.29 10.71 -0.29
N LEU A 39 4.29 9.63 -1.08
CA LEU A 39 5.48 8.80 -1.30
C LEU A 39 6.63 9.58 -1.94
N GLU A 40 6.32 10.43 -2.93
CA GLU A 40 7.32 11.31 -3.55
C GLU A 40 7.92 12.29 -2.54
N ALA A 41 7.10 12.88 -1.67
CA ALA A 41 7.58 13.77 -0.61
C ALA A 41 8.44 13.04 0.43
N LEU A 42 8.17 11.76 0.71
CA LEU A 42 9.02 10.92 1.57
C LEU A 42 10.38 10.67 0.90
N ILE A 43 10.38 10.33 -0.39
CA ILE A 43 11.62 10.14 -1.17
C ILE A 43 12.43 11.44 -1.24
N ASP A 44 11.77 12.60 -1.43
CA ASP A 44 12.44 13.90 -1.44
C ASP A 44 13.12 14.24 -0.10
N LYS A 45 12.63 13.65 1.00
CA LYS A 45 13.23 13.75 2.35
C LYS A 45 14.28 12.67 2.61
N GLY A 46 14.55 11.79 1.66
CA GLY A 46 15.58 10.75 1.73
C GLY A 46 15.09 9.40 2.28
N HIS A 47 13.78 9.16 2.36
CA HIS A 47 13.24 7.85 2.75
C HIS A 47 13.27 6.85 1.59
N ASP A 48 13.57 5.60 1.90
CA ASP A 48 13.38 4.49 0.97
C ASP A 48 11.92 4.03 1.03
N VAL A 49 11.28 3.85 -0.13
CA VAL A 49 9.87 3.49 -0.21
C VAL A 49 9.70 2.21 -1.02
N THR A 50 9.06 1.21 -0.41
CA THR A 50 8.67 -0.05 -1.06
C THR A 50 7.16 -0.23 -1.03
N VAL A 51 6.56 -0.47 -2.18
CA VAL A 51 5.10 -0.59 -2.34
C VAL A 51 4.74 -2.04 -2.63
N LEU A 52 3.86 -2.61 -1.82
CA LEU A 52 3.30 -3.94 -2.06
C LEU A 52 2.29 -3.86 -3.20
N VAL A 53 2.42 -4.74 -4.20
CA VAL A 53 1.54 -4.77 -5.38
C VAL A 53 0.98 -6.18 -5.58
N PRO A 54 -0.32 -6.40 -5.49
CA PRO A 54 -0.88 -7.70 -5.81
C PRO A 54 -0.78 -7.94 -7.31
N GLY A 55 -0.67 -9.21 -7.71
CA GLY A 55 -0.73 -9.60 -9.13
C GLY A 55 -2.01 -9.18 -9.85
N THR A 56 -3.05 -8.81 -9.11
CA THR A 56 -4.36 -8.34 -9.63
C THR A 56 -4.48 -6.82 -9.74
N SER A 57 -3.41 -6.07 -9.47
CA SER A 57 -3.51 -4.60 -9.47
C SER A 57 -3.80 -4.04 -10.87
N LEU A 58 -4.81 -3.17 -10.95
CA LEU A 58 -5.25 -2.58 -12.22
C LEU A 58 -4.50 -1.28 -12.55
N TYR A 59 -4.27 -0.44 -11.53
CA TYR A 59 -3.81 0.93 -11.71
C TYR A 59 -2.37 1.16 -11.23
N MET A 60 -1.75 0.17 -10.57
CA MET A 60 -0.36 0.24 -10.11
C MET A 60 0.60 -0.41 -11.11
N LYS A 61 0.73 0.18 -12.29
CA LYS A 61 1.74 -0.23 -13.28
C LYS A 61 3.07 0.45 -13.00
N ALA A 62 4.10 -0.34 -12.72
CA ALA A 62 5.45 0.16 -12.54
C ALA A 62 5.93 0.87 -13.80
N LYS A 63 6.42 2.11 -13.66
CA LYS A 63 7.11 2.84 -14.71
C LYS A 63 8.58 2.94 -14.37
N GLU A 64 9.43 2.93 -15.39
CA GLU A 64 10.89 3.16 -15.20
C GLU A 64 11.20 4.51 -14.55
N SER A 65 10.29 5.48 -14.66
CA SER A 65 10.41 6.80 -14.04
C SER A 65 10.03 6.85 -12.56
N ASP A 66 9.37 5.81 -12.02
CA ASP A 66 8.92 5.83 -10.63
C ASP A 66 10.12 5.68 -9.69
N ARG A 67 10.17 6.51 -8.64
CA ARG A 67 11.30 6.59 -7.70
C ARG A 67 11.17 5.64 -6.50
N PHE A 68 10.09 4.88 -6.43
CA PHE A 68 9.83 3.89 -5.38
C PHE A 68 9.99 2.47 -5.91
N THR A 69 10.28 1.53 -4.99
CA THR A 69 10.44 0.11 -5.30
C THR A 69 9.08 -0.57 -5.28
N TYR A 70 8.83 -1.44 -6.26
CA TYR A 70 7.65 -2.29 -6.29
C TYR A 70 7.98 -3.70 -5.81
N GLN A 71 7.20 -4.18 -4.82
CA GLN A 71 7.26 -5.54 -4.33
C GLN A 71 5.99 -6.29 -4.76
N PRO A 72 6.02 -7.00 -5.90
CA PRO A 72 4.87 -7.78 -6.33
C PRO A 72 4.64 -8.98 -5.40
N PHE A 73 3.38 -9.39 -5.26
CA PHE A 73 3.00 -10.62 -4.57
C PHE A 73 1.81 -11.31 -5.27
N ASN A 74 1.80 -12.63 -5.20
CA ASN A 74 0.74 -13.44 -5.80
C ASN A 74 -0.47 -13.49 -4.86
N VAL A 75 -1.64 -13.51 -5.44
CA VAL A 75 -2.92 -13.63 -4.73
C VAL A 75 -3.76 -14.70 -5.40
N SER A 76 -4.73 -15.27 -4.69
CA SER A 76 -5.58 -16.34 -5.22
C SER A 76 -6.62 -15.85 -6.23
N MET A 77 -6.81 -14.54 -6.32
CA MET A 77 -7.76 -13.89 -7.22
C MET A 77 -7.09 -13.53 -8.54
N ASP A 78 -7.88 -13.38 -9.60
CA ASP A 78 -7.42 -12.86 -10.88
C ASP A 78 -7.75 -11.37 -11.08
N GLU A 79 -7.12 -10.77 -12.10
CA GLU A 79 -7.30 -9.35 -12.43
C GLU A 79 -8.76 -9.04 -12.83
N GLN A 80 -9.47 -10.00 -13.42
CA GLN A 80 -10.84 -9.82 -13.88
C GLN A 80 -11.80 -9.72 -12.68
N GLU A 81 -11.60 -10.50 -11.63
CA GLU A 81 -12.40 -10.38 -10.39
C GLU A 81 -12.30 -8.98 -9.76
N MET A 82 -11.11 -8.37 -9.77
CA MET A 82 -10.94 -6.98 -9.31
C MET A 82 -11.64 -5.98 -10.23
N ARG A 83 -11.53 -6.18 -11.55
CA ARG A 83 -12.19 -5.33 -12.55
C ARG A 83 -13.72 -5.38 -12.40
N ASP A 84 -14.28 -6.58 -12.30
CA ASP A 84 -15.72 -6.80 -12.16
C ASP A 84 -16.26 -6.14 -10.89
N PHE A 85 -15.54 -6.25 -9.77
CA PHE A 85 -15.91 -5.58 -8.53
C PHE A 85 -15.96 -4.05 -8.68
N ILE A 86 -14.92 -3.45 -9.28
CA ILE A 86 -14.87 -1.99 -9.48
C ILE A 86 -15.97 -1.55 -10.43
N GLU A 87 -16.20 -2.27 -11.53
CA GLU A 87 -17.26 -1.96 -12.49
C GLU A 87 -18.66 -2.08 -11.87
N GLU A 88 -18.92 -3.12 -11.09
CA GLU A 88 -20.18 -3.30 -10.36
C GLU A 88 -20.40 -2.20 -9.33
N PHE A 89 -19.37 -1.86 -8.55
CA PHE A 89 -19.43 -0.78 -7.56
C PHE A 89 -19.70 0.57 -8.21
N LEU A 90 -19.00 0.89 -9.31
CA LEU A 90 -19.20 2.12 -10.06
C LEU A 90 -20.59 2.18 -10.70
N TYR A 91 -21.05 1.08 -11.30
CA TYR A 91 -22.37 1.02 -11.90
C TYR A 91 -23.47 1.26 -10.86
N PHE A 92 -23.39 0.57 -9.71
CA PHE A 92 -24.29 0.79 -8.60
C PHE A 92 -24.26 2.26 -8.12
N SER A 93 -23.07 2.80 -7.90
CA SER A 93 -22.89 4.16 -7.35
C SER A 93 -23.39 5.26 -8.29
N VAL A 94 -23.24 5.07 -9.60
CA VAL A 94 -23.53 6.10 -10.61
C VAL A 94 -24.96 5.99 -11.15
N TYR A 95 -25.51 4.78 -11.30
CA TYR A 95 -26.75 4.56 -12.03
C TYR A 95 -27.89 3.93 -11.22
N GLU A 96 -27.62 3.30 -10.08
CA GLU A 96 -28.67 2.60 -9.30
C GLU A 96 -28.96 3.26 -7.95
N MET A 97 -27.94 3.79 -7.28
CA MET A 97 -28.02 4.18 -5.86
C MET A 97 -29.07 5.26 -5.57
N ASP A 98 -29.28 6.21 -6.49
CA ASP A 98 -30.21 7.33 -6.35
C ASP A 98 -31.69 6.93 -6.45
N GLU A 99 -31.98 5.80 -7.11
CA GLU A 99 -33.33 5.24 -7.26
C GLU A 99 -33.73 4.31 -6.08
N LEU A 100 -32.81 4.04 -5.15
CA LEU A 100 -33.00 3.06 -4.07
C LEU A 100 -33.31 3.71 -2.72
N ASN A 101 -34.10 3.01 -1.90
CA ASN A 101 -34.29 3.41 -0.51
C ASN A 101 -33.12 2.97 0.38
N LEU A 102 -33.02 3.56 1.57
CA LEU A 102 -31.91 3.32 2.51
C LEU A 102 -31.67 1.83 2.82
N LEU A 103 -32.72 1.03 2.96
CA LEU A 103 -32.57 -0.39 3.29
C LEU A 103 -32.02 -1.20 2.09
N GLN A 104 -32.40 -0.85 0.87
CA GLN A 104 -31.84 -1.44 -0.34
C GLN A 104 -30.37 -1.04 -0.52
N ILE A 105 -30.04 0.23 -0.30
CA ILE A 105 -28.66 0.73 -0.31
C ILE A 105 -27.82 -0.02 0.73
N GLN A 106 -28.30 -0.15 1.97
CA GLN A 106 -27.60 -0.88 3.02
C GLN A 106 -27.36 -2.34 2.65
N LYS A 107 -28.35 -3.01 2.06
CA LYS A 107 -28.17 -4.39 1.57
C LYS A 107 -27.06 -4.48 0.53
N LYS A 108 -27.04 -3.55 -0.44
CA LYS A 108 -25.98 -3.48 -1.46
C LYS A 108 -24.62 -3.19 -0.88
N VAL A 109 -24.53 -2.26 0.08
CA VAL A 109 -23.28 -1.97 0.80
C VAL A 109 -22.77 -3.21 1.54
N LEU A 110 -23.64 -3.97 2.20
CA LEU A 110 -23.24 -5.22 2.86
C LEU A 110 -22.72 -6.27 1.86
N GLU A 111 -23.34 -6.39 0.69
CA GLU A 111 -22.85 -7.25 -0.41
C GLU A 111 -21.44 -6.83 -0.86
N PHE A 112 -21.20 -5.52 -1.07
CA PHE A 112 -19.87 -5.01 -1.43
C PHE A 112 -18.84 -5.19 -0.31
N THR A 113 -19.20 -4.94 0.94
CA THR A 113 -18.32 -5.15 2.09
C THR A 113 -17.90 -6.62 2.21
N SER A 114 -18.82 -7.56 1.96
CA SER A 114 -18.47 -8.99 1.94
C SER A 114 -17.42 -9.30 0.86
N LYS A 115 -17.60 -8.78 -0.36
CA LYS A 115 -16.64 -8.96 -1.46
C LYS A 115 -15.27 -8.34 -1.14
N LEU A 116 -15.26 -7.14 -0.56
CA LEU A 116 -14.02 -6.48 -0.11
C LEU A 116 -13.30 -7.27 1.00
N GLN A 117 -14.06 -7.92 1.89
CA GLN A 117 -13.50 -8.78 2.92
C GLN A 117 -12.85 -10.02 2.30
N ASP A 118 -13.50 -10.66 1.34
CA ASP A 118 -12.92 -11.81 0.61
C ASP A 118 -11.62 -11.41 -0.12
N MET A 119 -11.60 -10.22 -0.76
CA MET A 119 -10.40 -9.65 -1.37
C MET A 119 -9.29 -9.38 -0.36
N SER A 120 -9.62 -8.78 0.78
CA SER A 120 -8.65 -8.48 1.83
C SER A 120 -8.03 -9.77 2.40
N ILE A 121 -8.83 -10.83 2.56
CA ILE A 121 -8.34 -12.15 2.97
C ILE A 121 -7.38 -12.73 1.92
N ALA A 122 -7.72 -12.64 0.63
CA ALA A 122 -6.84 -13.11 -0.45
C ALA A 122 -5.50 -12.37 -0.48
N TYR A 123 -5.51 -11.06 -0.21
CA TYR A 123 -4.29 -10.25 -0.10
C TYR A 123 -3.46 -10.61 1.12
N CYS A 124 -4.13 -10.78 2.25
CA CYS A 124 -3.51 -11.22 3.49
C CYS A 124 -2.82 -12.57 3.33
N ASP A 125 -3.51 -13.53 2.72
CA ASP A 125 -2.98 -14.85 2.42
C ASP A 125 -1.78 -14.79 1.47
N GLY A 126 -1.86 -13.98 0.41
CA GLY A 126 -0.77 -13.80 -0.55
C GLY A 126 0.54 -13.31 0.07
N ILE A 127 0.45 -12.60 1.21
CA ILE A 127 1.61 -12.12 1.95
C ILE A 127 1.97 -13.06 3.09
N LEU A 128 1.07 -13.22 4.08
CA LEU A 128 1.36 -13.94 5.32
C LEU A 128 1.60 -15.43 5.12
N LYS A 129 0.97 -16.06 4.11
CA LYS A 129 1.19 -17.48 3.79
C LYS A 129 2.33 -17.70 2.80
N SER A 130 3.06 -16.66 2.41
CA SER A 130 4.23 -16.74 1.54
C SER A 130 5.52 -16.61 2.37
N PRO A 131 6.19 -17.72 2.73
CA PRO A 131 7.40 -17.67 3.56
C PRO A 131 8.51 -16.85 2.91
N GLU A 132 8.71 -16.99 1.61
CA GLU A 132 9.73 -16.25 0.85
C GLU A 132 9.50 -14.74 0.92
N LEU A 133 8.24 -14.30 0.75
CA LEU A 133 7.91 -12.88 0.83
C LEU A 133 8.02 -12.36 2.26
N MET A 134 7.48 -13.08 3.26
CA MET A 134 7.60 -12.67 4.65
C MET A 134 9.04 -12.60 5.13
N ASP A 135 9.90 -13.54 4.73
CA ASP A 135 11.32 -13.50 5.01
C ASP A 135 11.98 -12.28 4.34
N LYS A 136 11.61 -11.98 3.09
CA LYS A 136 12.09 -10.77 2.41
C LYS A 136 11.66 -9.49 3.14
N LEU A 137 10.40 -9.41 3.59
CA LEU A 137 9.88 -8.24 4.30
C LEU A 137 10.54 -8.06 5.67
N ARG A 138 10.71 -9.14 6.44
CA ARG A 138 11.42 -9.13 7.73
C ARG A 138 12.88 -8.69 7.59
N ASN A 139 13.55 -9.14 6.52
CA ASN A 139 14.92 -8.73 6.22
C ASN A 139 15.01 -7.33 5.58
N GLY A 140 13.88 -6.76 5.19
CA GLY A 140 13.78 -5.43 4.56
C GLY A 140 14.12 -4.28 5.49
N LYS A 141 14.12 -4.49 6.82
CA LYS A 141 14.37 -3.43 7.83
C LYS A 141 13.46 -2.22 7.68
N PHE A 142 12.19 -2.48 7.38
CA PHE A 142 11.17 -1.43 7.41
C PHE A 142 11.06 -0.86 8.83
N GLU A 143 10.70 0.42 8.93
CA GLU A 143 10.52 1.13 10.21
C GLU A 143 9.09 1.60 10.41
N VAL A 144 8.28 1.59 9.35
CA VAL A 144 6.86 1.95 9.39
C VAL A 144 6.13 1.28 8.23
N VAL A 145 4.89 0.85 8.49
CA VAL A 145 3.92 0.51 7.44
C VAL A 145 2.98 1.70 7.26
N LEU A 146 2.96 2.26 6.06
CA LEU A 146 1.99 3.28 5.64
C LEU A 146 0.84 2.59 4.91
N THR A 147 -0.39 2.72 5.38
CA THR A 147 -1.53 1.95 4.85
C THR A 147 -2.74 2.81 4.53
N ASP A 148 -3.40 2.46 3.45
CA ASP A 148 -4.81 2.79 3.26
C ASP A 148 -5.70 1.74 3.96
N PRO A 149 -6.79 2.13 4.66
CA PRO A 149 -7.61 1.20 5.43
C PRO A 149 -8.65 0.41 4.61
N ILE A 150 -8.78 0.63 3.29
CA ILE A 150 -9.81 -0.04 2.48
C ILE A 150 -9.60 -1.56 2.43
N TYR A 151 -8.37 -2.02 2.19
CA TYR A 151 -8.02 -3.45 2.24
C TYR A 151 -7.37 -3.79 3.58
N GLN A 152 -7.99 -4.70 4.34
CA GLN A 152 -7.51 -5.10 5.67
C GLN A 152 -6.26 -5.99 5.58
N CYS A 153 -5.58 -6.23 6.71
CA CYS A 153 -4.37 -7.06 6.94
C CYS A 153 -3.04 -6.29 7.07
N SER A 154 -3.00 -5.00 6.74
CA SER A 154 -1.79 -4.18 6.93
C SER A 154 -1.34 -4.09 8.39
N ASP A 155 -2.30 -4.15 9.31
CA ASP A 155 -2.10 -4.24 10.75
C ASP A 155 -1.40 -5.53 11.18
N ILE A 156 -1.83 -6.67 10.65
CA ILE A 156 -1.18 -7.96 10.92
C ILE A 156 0.22 -7.98 10.33
N VAL A 157 0.43 -7.44 9.13
CA VAL A 157 1.76 -7.33 8.52
C VAL A 157 2.67 -6.41 9.34
N ALA A 158 2.18 -5.28 9.84
CA ALA A 158 2.96 -4.41 10.71
C ALA A 158 3.35 -5.09 12.03
N GLU A 159 2.45 -5.87 12.62
CA GLU A 159 2.71 -6.69 13.82
C GLU A 159 3.79 -7.75 13.54
N GLU A 160 3.69 -8.49 12.44
CA GLU A 160 4.67 -9.51 12.03
C GLU A 160 6.07 -8.93 11.73
N LEU A 161 6.13 -7.66 11.35
CA LEU A 161 7.37 -6.91 11.14
C LEU A 161 7.85 -6.16 12.39
N ASN A 162 7.02 -6.11 13.44
CA ASN A 162 7.26 -5.36 14.68
C ASN A 162 7.58 -3.88 14.43
N VAL A 163 6.75 -3.21 13.64
CA VAL A 163 6.87 -1.78 13.28
C VAL A 163 5.55 -1.03 13.47
N PRO A 164 5.58 0.30 13.69
CA PRO A 164 4.37 1.11 13.73
C PRO A 164 3.59 1.07 12.41
N LEU A 165 2.26 1.16 12.55
CA LEU A 165 1.31 1.32 11.45
C LEU A 165 0.80 2.77 11.42
N VAL A 166 0.79 3.38 10.24
CA VAL A 166 0.23 4.73 10.01
C VAL A 166 -0.82 4.65 8.92
N TYR A 167 -2.04 5.08 9.22
CA TYR A 167 -3.11 5.19 8.23
C TYR A 167 -3.01 6.49 7.44
N THR A 168 -3.30 6.43 6.14
CA THR A 168 -3.41 7.57 5.23
C THR A 168 -4.84 7.99 4.98
#